data_AF-A0A9Q1HDR2-F1
#
_entry.id   AF-A0A9Q1HDR2-F1
#
_cell.length_a   1.000
_cell.length_b   1.000
_cell.length_c   1.000
_cell.angle_alpha   90.00
_cell.angle_beta   90.00
_cell.angle_gamma   90.00
#
_symmetry.space_group_name_H-M   'P 1'
#
loop_
_entity.id
_entity.type
_entity.pdbx_description
1 polymer ?
#
loop_
_entity_poly.entity_id
_entity_poly.type
_entity_poly.pdbx_seq_one_letter_code
_entity_poly.pdbx_strand_id
1 'polypeptide(L)'
;MLMFHLNLVTHIREVAKSVNSRLMDLITRDDDIKERSDREGETRSKGKSSKEGLVVNLNETGKEELASSQLPTETTGLAISSMVTVFKQYIIHREMGTKIAVLEWMKHLLEKTPKLIFQHMDDIFPELLKTVCDQTDEVVLFDLELLSMIVQSEAGPVDVSNSPPRPGKPQQNGPEAAEHGMNIYFTQCMNNLMETFANKPDLLKHKGSFIIRQLCLFLNAEHIYRSLSEILLESHELRFATEMVQILNQILLTSSELFELRNQLKDLATERSASLFCCLYKTWCHSPVATVSLCLLSQCHQHASLLISKFGNLEVTVDFLIEIDKLVQLLESPIFTYLRLQLLEADQNPYLVKSLYGILMLLPQSKTFEILHKRLACVPNLPSVPTKDSKNSPKGDKRPHVKSINWTELSDHFDVIQVKHFKLKRMRQRAMEERKKNLGLNTR
;
A
#
# COMPACT_ATOMS: atom_id res chain seq x y z
N MET A 1 37.74 -8.07 -35.14
CA MET A 1 37.98 -7.17 -34.00
C MET A 1 36.71 -6.95 -33.15
N LEU A 2 35.58 -6.55 -33.75
CA LEU A 2 34.29 -6.38 -33.06
C LEU A 2 33.77 -7.65 -32.33
N MET A 3 33.83 -8.83 -32.96
CA MET A 3 33.41 -10.09 -32.30
C MET A 3 34.30 -10.48 -31.10
N PHE A 4 35.61 -10.25 -31.19
CA PHE A 4 36.53 -10.50 -30.06
C PHE A 4 36.24 -9.56 -28.89
N HIS A 5 35.95 -8.29 -29.18
CA HIS A 5 35.61 -7.31 -28.16
C HIS A 5 34.26 -7.63 -27.48
N LEU A 6 33.28 -8.13 -28.25
CA LEU A 6 31.99 -8.56 -27.72
C LEU A 6 32.16 -9.79 -26.79
N ASN A 7 32.94 -10.79 -27.22
CA ASN A 7 33.19 -12.01 -26.45
C ASN A 7 34.00 -11.74 -25.16
N LEU A 8 34.93 -10.78 -25.19
CA LEU A 8 35.67 -10.39 -23.99
C LEU A 8 34.76 -9.70 -22.97
N VAL A 9 33.87 -8.82 -23.42
CA VAL A 9 32.92 -8.12 -22.55
C VAL A 9 31.91 -9.09 -21.93
N THR A 10 31.42 -10.10 -22.68
CA THR A 10 30.55 -11.14 -22.12
C THR A 10 31.28 -11.99 -21.09
N HIS A 11 32.52 -12.40 -21.36
CA HIS A 11 33.32 -13.18 -20.42
C HIS A 11 33.61 -12.40 -19.12
N ILE A 12 33.99 -11.12 -19.22
CA ILE A 12 34.20 -10.26 -18.04
C ILE A 12 32.92 -10.18 -17.21
N ARG A 13 31.75 -10.02 -17.86
CA ARG A 13 30.46 -9.96 -17.17
C ARG A 13 30.12 -11.26 -16.47
N GLU A 14 30.38 -12.41 -17.08
CA GLU A 14 30.13 -13.72 -16.47
C GLU A 14 31.04 -13.97 -15.26
N VAL A 15 32.33 -13.64 -15.39
CA VAL A 15 33.28 -13.74 -14.27
C VAL A 15 32.86 -12.81 -13.13
N ALA A 16 32.48 -11.55 -13.43
CA ALA A 16 32.01 -10.61 -12.42
C ALA A 16 30.76 -11.13 -11.69
N LYS A 17 29.80 -11.73 -12.41
CA LYS A 17 28.62 -12.37 -11.79
C LYS A 17 29.00 -13.53 -10.88
N SER A 18 29.93 -14.38 -11.31
CA SER A 18 30.41 -15.51 -10.51
C SER A 18 31.12 -15.04 -9.23
N VAL A 19 31.99 -14.04 -9.34
CA VAL A 19 32.66 -13.43 -8.18
C VAL A 19 31.63 -12.79 -7.25
N ASN A 20 30.66 -12.04 -7.77
CA ASN A 20 29.60 -11.43 -6.98
C ASN A 20 28.81 -12.47 -6.17
N SER A 21 28.41 -13.57 -6.79
CA SER A 21 27.72 -14.68 -6.10
C SER A 21 28.59 -15.26 -4.98
N ARG A 22 29.87 -15.53 -5.26
CA ARG A 22 30.79 -16.09 -4.25
C ARG A 22 31.02 -15.14 -3.09
N LEU A 23 31.05 -13.83 -3.33
CA LEU A 23 31.19 -12.83 -2.26
C LEU A 23 29.96 -12.81 -1.36
N MET A 24 28.75 -12.93 -1.93
CA MET A 24 27.52 -13.05 -1.13
C MET A 24 27.55 -14.33 -0.27
N ASP A 25 28.01 -15.45 -0.82
CA ASP A 25 28.06 -16.73 -0.11
C ASP A 25 28.98 -16.70 1.13
N LEU A 26 29.90 -15.74 1.23
CA LEU A 26 30.74 -15.54 2.42
C LEU A 26 29.97 -14.95 3.60
N ILE A 27 28.83 -14.30 3.35
CA ILE A 27 28.00 -13.68 4.38
C ILE A 27 27.05 -14.72 4.96
N THR A 28 27.17 -14.96 6.25
CA THR A 28 26.42 -16.01 6.95
C THR A 28 25.57 -15.42 8.07
N ARG A 29 24.61 -16.22 8.57
CA ARG A 29 23.78 -15.81 9.71
C ARG A 29 24.57 -15.67 11.02
N ASP A 30 25.72 -16.32 11.11
CA ASP A 30 26.58 -16.23 12.29
C ASP A 30 27.18 -14.82 12.44
N ASP A 31 27.33 -14.09 11.32
CA ASP A 31 27.87 -12.73 11.33
C ASP A 31 26.89 -11.74 12.01
N ASP A 32 25.58 -12.05 12.01
CA ASP A 32 24.56 -11.28 12.72
C ASP A 32 24.58 -11.48 14.25
N ILE A 33 25.26 -12.53 14.71
CA ILE A 33 25.33 -12.93 16.13
C ILE A 33 26.64 -12.46 16.78
N LYS A 34 27.77 -12.53 16.05
CA LYS A 34 29.12 -12.24 16.58
C LYS A 34 29.29 -10.84 17.15
N GLU A 35 28.58 -9.83 16.63
CA GLU A 35 28.68 -8.47 17.18
C GLU A 35 28.17 -8.35 18.63
N ARG A 36 27.29 -9.28 19.06
CA ARG A 36 26.77 -9.31 20.44
C ARG A 36 27.82 -9.79 21.43
N SER A 37 28.70 -10.72 21.04
CA SER A 37 29.79 -11.21 21.91
C SER A 37 30.90 -10.18 22.08
N ASP A 38 31.18 -9.38 21.05
CA ASP A 38 32.23 -8.36 21.13
C ASP A 38 31.81 -7.17 22.02
N ARG A 39 30.54 -6.76 21.98
CA ARG A 39 30.01 -5.71 22.87
C ARG A 39 29.85 -6.17 24.34
N GLU A 40 29.59 -7.46 24.59
CA GLU A 40 29.53 -8.00 25.97
C GLU A 40 30.92 -8.31 26.56
N GLY A 41 31.95 -8.48 25.71
CA GLY A 41 33.34 -8.71 26.14
C GLY A 41 34.05 -7.48 26.71
N GLU A 42 33.66 -6.27 26.29
CA GLU A 42 34.35 -5.02 26.69
C GLU A 42 33.94 -4.49 28.09
N THR A 43 32.88 -5.01 28.71
CA THR A 43 32.42 -4.53 30.02
C THR A 43 32.94 -5.32 31.22
N ARG A 44 33.84 -6.31 31.04
CA ARG A 44 34.24 -7.22 32.13
C ARG A 44 35.73 -7.36 32.44
N SER A 45 36.57 -6.36 32.16
CA SER A 45 37.98 -6.38 32.59
C SER A 45 38.49 -5.05 33.18
N LYS A 46 38.00 -4.66 34.36
CA LYS A 46 38.74 -3.78 35.28
C LYS A 46 38.73 -4.34 36.70
N GLY A 47 39.88 -4.85 37.14
CA GLY A 47 40.05 -5.27 38.53
C GLY A 47 41.41 -5.92 38.87
N LYS A 48 42.43 -5.07 39.11
CA LYS A 48 43.54 -5.17 40.10
C LYS A 48 44.41 -6.45 40.14
N SER A 49 45.74 -6.37 39.98
CA SER A 49 46.79 -6.09 41.01
C SER A 49 47.85 -7.22 40.89
N SER A 50 49.17 -7.12 41.01
CA SER A 50 50.15 -6.11 41.45
C SER A 50 51.59 -6.60 41.14
N LYS A 51 52.55 -5.65 41.06
CA LYS A 51 54.00 -5.72 41.44
C LYS A 51 54.90 -6.71 40.66
N GLU A 52 56.20 -6.48 40.37
CA GLU A 52 57.32 -5.64 40.83
C GLU A 52 58.30 -5.56 39.61
N GLY A 53 58.90 -4.43 39.22
CA GLY A 53 60.16 -3.90 39.79
C GLY A 53 61.40 -4.38 39.02
N LEU A 54 62.01 -3.54 38.14
CA LEU A 54 63.45 -3.23 38.14
C LEU A 54 63.82 -2.19 37.06
N VAL A 55 64.81 -1.38 37.41
CA VAL A 55 65.36 -0.19 36.75
C VAL A 55 66.47 -0.60 35.74
N VAL A 56 66.67 0.17 34.66
CA VAL A 56 67.96 0.81 34.25
C VAL A 56 67.88 1.37 32.80
N ASN A 57 68.63 2.45 32.64
CA ASN A 57 68.66 3.54 31.67
C ASN A 57 69.46 3.30 30.36
N LEU A 58 69.13 4.13 29.36
CA LEU A 58 69.98 4.86 28.38
C LEU A 58 70.64 4.15 27.16
N ASN A 59 70.19 4.65 26.00
CA ASN A 59 70.90 5.15 24.81
C ASN A 59 71.53 4.23 23.75
N GLU A 60 71.02 4.46 22.53
CA GLU A 60 71.70 4.62 21.22
C GLU A 60 72.75 3.60 20.78
N THR A 61 72.46 2.86 19.69
CA THR A 61 73.07 3.08 18.36
C THR A 61 72.64 2.00 17.36
N GLY A 62 72.20 2.44 16.17
CA GLY A 62 72.56 1.85 14.88
C GLY A 62 72.26 0.38 14.54
N LYS A 63 71.40 0.24 13.51
CA LYS A 63 71.43 -0.73 12.40
C LYS A 63 70.62 -2.03 12.52
N GLU A 64 69.59 -2.04 11.68
CA GLU A 64 69.18 -3.13 10.80
C GLU A 64 69.13 -4.53 11.41
N GLU A 65 67.96 -4.92 11.89
CA GLU A 65 67.50 -6.30 11.78
C GLU A 65 65.97 -6.39 11.86
N LEU A 66 65.45 -7.31 11.05
CA LEU A 66 64.09 -7.79 10.86
C LEU A 66 63.09 -7.49 12.01
N ALA A 67 62.01 -6.77 11.70
CA ALA A 67 60.77 -6.78 12.47
C ALA A 67 59.65 -7.33 11.56
N SER A 68 59.37 -8.63 11.60
CA SER A 68 58.29 -9.21 12.41
C SER A 68 57.00 -8.37 12.41
N SER A 69 56.12 -8.72 11.47
CA SER A 69 54.69 -8.96 11.72
C SER A 69 54.04 -8.13 12.82
N GLN A 70 53.43 -7.01 12.43
CA GLN A 70 52.19 -6.56 13.05
C GLN A 70 51.15 -6.46 11.95
N LEU A 71 50.40 -7.55 11.76
CA LEU A 71 49.08 -7.48 11.14
C LEU A 71 48.28 -6.44 11.92
N PRO A 72 47.66 -5.44 11.27
CA PRO A 72 46.69 -4.59 11.95
C PRO A 72 45.67 -5.52 12.58
N THR A 73 45.35 -5.31 13.85
CA THR A 73 44.24 -5.97 14.54
C THR A 73 43.00 -5.87 13.65
N GLU A 74 42.71 -6.94 12.92
CA GLU A 74 41.58 -7.03 12.01
C GLU A 74 40.33 -6.90 12.87
N THR A 75 39.59 -5.81 12.70
CA THR A 75 38.17 -5.79 12.98
C THR A 75 37.54 -6.88 12.11
N THR A 76 37.42 -8.10 12.65
CA THR A 76 36.87 -9.30 12.01
C THR A 76 35.34 -9.22 11.82
N GLY A 77 34.79 -8.01 11.74
CA GLY A 77 33.37 -7.75 11.58
C GLY A 77 33.03 -7.33 10.15
N LEU A 78 31.86 -7.75 9.68
CA LEU A 78 31.34 -7.36 8.37
C LEU A 78 31.10 -5.83 8.35
N ALA A 79 31.84 -5.10 7.51
CA ALA A 79 31.80 -3.64 7.45
C ALA A 79 30.56 -3.11 6.70
N ILE A 80 29.37 -3.26 7.30
CA ILE A 80 28.09 -2.82 6.72
C ILE A 80 28.09 -1.34 6.37
N SER A 81 28.63 -0.47 7.23
CA SER A 81 28.72 0.98 6.99
C SER A 81 29.37 1.35 5.64
N SER A 82 30.44 0.64 5.28
CA SER A 82 31.12 0.83 3.98
C SER A 82 30.21 0.40 2.82
N MET A 83 29.48 -0.70 2.97
CA MET A 83 28.52 -1.15 1.96
C MET A 83 27.35 -0.18 1.81
N VAL A 84 26.82 0.36 2.91
CA VAL A 84 25.75 1.36 2.88
C VAL A 84 26.17 2.61 2.11
N THR A 85 27.44 3.04 2.25
CA THR A 85 27.98 4.15 1.46
C THR A 85 27.93 3.85 -0.05
N VAL A 86 28.35 2.65 -0.44
CA VAL A 86 28.29 2.18 -1.84
C VAL A 86 26.84 2.10 -2.31
N PHE A 87 25.94 1.55 -1.50
CA PHE A 87 24.53 1.43 -1.83
C PHE A 87 23.88 2.78 -2.12
N LYS A 88 24.05 3.77 -1.23
CA LYS A 88 23.52 5.13 -1.40
C LYS A 88 24.04 5.77 -2.70
N GLN A 89 25.28 5.50 -3.07
CA GLN A 89 25.87 6.02 -4.31
C GLN A 89 25.27 5.40 -5.57
N TYR A 90 25.01 4.08 -5.55
CA TYR A 90 24.69 3.32 -6.77
C TYR A 90 23.19 2.97 -6.92
N ILE A 91 22.36 3.19 -5.91
CA ILE A 91 20.92 2.89 -6.00
C ILE A 91 20.15 3.82 -6.95
N ILE A 92 20.65 5.04 -7.15
CA ILE A 92 20.12 6.00 -8.13
C ILE A 92 20.91 5.99 -9.46
N HIS A 93 21.70 4.95 -9.72
CA HIS A 93 22.56 4.88 -10.88
C HIS A 93 21.77 4.80 -12.21
N ARG A 94 22.33 5.33 -13.30
CA ARG A 94 21.66 5.34 -14.61
C ARG A 94 21.40 3.93 -15.17
N GLU A 95 22.29 2.99 -14.86
CA GLU A 95 22.21 1.62 -15.37
C GLU A 95 21.31 0.77 -14.47
N MET A 96 20.26 0.19 -15.07
CA MET A 96 19.31 -0.70 -14.39
C MET A 96 20.02 -1.84 -13.65
N GLY A 97 20.97 -2.53 -14.30
CA GLY A 97 21.66 -3.67 -13.69
C GLY A 97 22.47 -3.31 -12.45
N THR A 98 22.97 -2.08 -12.36
CA THR A 98 23.67 -1.59 -11.16
C THR A 98 22.69 -1.39 -10.01
N LYS A 99 21.53 -0.78 -10.28
CA LYS A 99 20.49 -0.58 -9.26
C LYS A 99 19.96 -1.92 -8.74
N ILE A 100 19.68 -2.87 -9.64
CA ILE A 100 19.24 -4.23 -9.28
C ILE A 100 20.30 -4.93 -8.43
N ALA A 101 21.58 -4.86 -8.81
CA ALA A 101 22.64 -5.47 -8.00
C ALA A 101 22.69 -4.88 -6.58
N VAL A 102 22.54 -3.56 -6.42
CA VAL A 102 22.47 -2.93 -5.09
C VAL A 102 21.30 -3.45 -4.28
N LEU A 103 20.10 -3.54 -4.88
CA LEU A 103 18.90 -4.07 -4.23
C LEU A 103 19.07 -5.56 -3.84
N GLU A 104 19.69 -6.37 -4.69
CA GLU A 104 20.01 -7.78 -4.40
C GLU A 104 20.99 -7.92 -3.23
N TRP A 105 22.00 -7.04 -3.13
CA TRP A 105 22.91 -6.98 -1.98
C TRP A 105 22.19 -6.60 -0.69
N MET A 106 21.35 -5.57 -0.72
CA MET A 106 20.55 -5.20 0.46
C MET A 106 19.60 -6.34 0.89
N LYS A 107 18.95 -7.00 -0.08
CA LYS A 107 18.09 -8.16 0.17
C LYS A 107 18.87 -9.27 0.87
N HIS A 108 20.04 -9.62 0.35
CA HIS A 108 20.89 -10.66 0.92
C HIS A 108 21.32 -10.32 2.37
N LEU A 109 21.70 -9.06 2.62
CA LEU A 109 22.03 -8.59 3.97
C LEU A 109 20.84 -8.62 4.93
N LEU A 110 19.63 -8.33 4.48
CA LEU A 110 18.42 -8.49 5.29
C LEU A 110 18.12 -9.95 5.63
N GLU A 111 18.39 -10.89 4.73
CA GLU A 111 18.15 -12.33 4.95
C GLU A 111 19.19 -12.98 5.87
N LYS A 112 20.45 -12.52 5.81
CA LYS A 112 21.58 -13.11 6.53
C LYS A 112 21.93 -12.35 7.79
N THR A 113 21.93 -11.02 7.73
CA THR A 113 22.39 -10.14 8.81
C THR A 113 21.37 -9.03 9.12
N PRO A 114 20.11 -9.37 9.44
CA PRO A 114 19.07 -8.38 9.67
C PRO A 114 19.45 -7.40 10.79
N LYS A 115 19.96 -7.86 11.94
CA LYS A 115 20.25 -6.95 13.05
C LYS A 115 21.32 -5.94 12.68
N LEU A 116 22.34 -6.34 11.92
CA LEU A 116 23.40 -5.42 11.49
C LEU A 116 22.89 -4.38 10.49
N ILE A 117 22.16 -4.78 9.45
CA ILE A 117 21.66 -3.82 8.45
C ILE A 117 20.61 -2.87 9.05
N PHE A 118 19.83 -3.32 10.04
CA PHE A 118 18.85 -2.47 10.72
C PHE A 118 19.50 -1.33 11.52
N GLN A 119 20.76 -1.45 11.95
CA GLN A 119 21.51 -0.33 12.57
C GLN A 119 21.75 0.85 11.61
N HIS A 120 21.64 0.61 10.30
CA HIS A 120 21.81 1.62 9.25
C HIS A 120 20.52 1.90 8.47
N MET A 121 19.37 1.43 8.96
CA MET A 121 18.12 1.50 8.19
C MET A 121 17.62 2.94 8.00
N ASP A 122 17.86 3.83 8.97
CA ASP A 122 17.52 5.26 8.86
C ASP A 122 18.24 5.96 7.68
N ASP A 123 19.40 5.44 7.27
CA ASP A 123 20.18 5.93 6.13
C ASP A 123 19.76 5.32 4.80
N ILE A 124 19.30 4.07 4.82
CA ILE A 124 18.97 3.27 3.63
C ILE A 124 17.52 3.51 3.21
N PHE A 125 16.60 3.49 4.17
CA PHE A 125 15.16 3.50 3.93
C PHE A 125 14.69 4.73 3.12
N PRO A 126 15.16 5.97 3.38
CA PRO A 126 14.79 7.12 2.55
C PRO A 126 15.23 7.00 1.08
N GLU A 127 16.33 6.30 0.79
CA GLU A 127 16.78 6.09 -0.59
C GLU A 127 15.94 5.01 -1.30
N LEU A 128 15.50 3.98 -0.57
CA LEU A 128 14.54 3.00 -1.08
C LEU A 128 13.19 3.65 -1.43
N LEU A 129 12.66 4.48 -0.54
CA LEU A 129 11.41 5.20 -0.79
C LEU A 129 11.45 6.07 -2.07
N LYS A 130 12.61 6.65 -2.40
CA LYS A 130 12.79 7.37 -3.68
C LYS A 130 12.80 6.43 -4.89
N THR A 131 13.29 5.20 -4.71
CA THR A 131 13.43 4.18 -5.76
C THR A 131 12.08 3.62 -6.22
N VAL A 132 11.04 3.72 -5.39
CA VAL A 132 9.64 3.45 -5.80
C VAL A 132 9.20 4.33 -7.00
N CYS A 133 9.82 5.50 -7.17
CA CYS A 133 9.56 6.38 -8.31
C CYS A 133 10.37 6.05 -9.58
N ASP A 134 11.13 4.95 -9.61
CA ASP A 134 12.03 4.64 -10.72
C ASP A 134 11.28 4.45 -12.05
N GLN A 135 11.93 4.84 -13.15
CA GLN A 135 11.36 4.70 -14.48
C GLN A 135 11.20 3.23 -14.89
N THR A 136 12.07 2.36 -14.40
CA THR A 136 12.11 0.94 -14.74
C THR A 136 11.26 0.11 -13.79
N ASP A 137 10.26 -0.60 -14.30
CA ASP A 137 9.35 -1.42 -13.49
C ASP A 137 10.07 -2.56 -12.76
N GLU A 138 11.14 -3.14 -13.34
CA GLU A 138 11.93 -4.18 -12.66
C GLU A 138 12.60 -3.63 -11.39
N VAL A 139 13.16 -2.42 -11.45
CA VAL A 139 13.81 -1.79 -10.28
C VAL A 139 12.78 -1.54 -9.18
N VAL A 140 11.61 -1.01 -9.55
CA VAL A 140 10.49 -0.80 -8.61
C VAL A 140 10.04 -2.13 -8.01
N LEU A 141 9.97 -3.21 -8.79
CA LEU A 141 9.56 -4.52 -8.28
C LEU A 141 10.52 -5.06 -7.21
N PHE A 142 11.84 -5.03 -7.48
CA PHE A 142 12.85 -5.45 -6.51
C PHE A 142 12.86 -4.57 -5.26
N ASP A 143 12.66 -3.26 -5.44
CA ASP A 143 12.57 -2.31 -4.33
C ASP A 143 11.33 -2.55 -3.45
N LEU A 144 10.16 -2.81 -4.05
CA LEU A 144 8.95 -3.15 -3.30
C LEU A 144 9.06 -4.50 -2.56
N GLU A 145 9.72 -5.49 -3.16
CA GLU A 145 10.04 -6.75 -2.47
C GLU A 145 10.94 -6.48 -1.25
N LEU A 146 12.00 -5.68 -1.43
CA LEU A 146 12.92 -5.30 -0.36
C LEU A 146 12.22 -4.54 0.77
N LEU A 147 11.41 -3.53 0.43
CA LEU A 147 10.58 -2.78 1.39
C LEU A 147 9.64 -3.71 2.13
N SER A 148 9.03 -4.69 1.45
CA SER A 148 8.17 -5.68 2.09
C SER A 148 8.90 -6.54 3.13
N MET A 149 10.17 -6.87 2.87
CA MET A 149 11.01 -7.62 3.81
C MET A 149 11.40 -6.75 5.00
N ILE A 150 11.70 -5.47 4.76
CA ILE A 150 12.01 -4.51 5.83
C ILE A 150 10.82 -4.39 6.79
N VAL A 151 9.60 -4.18 6.28
CA VAL A 151 8.42 -3.96 7.15
C VAL A 151 7.97 -5.20 7.92
N GLN A 152 8.30 -6.40 7.42
CA GLN A 152 7.99 -7.69 8.06
C GLN A 152 9.12 -8.20 8.97
N SER A 153 10.29 -7.54 8.99
CA SER A 153 11.42 -8.01 9.77
C SER A 153 11.23 -7.78 11.27
N GLU A 154 11.50 -8.82 12.07
CA GLU A 154 11.52 -8.79 13.53
C GLU A 154 12.69 -7.96 14.10
N ALA A 155 13.73 -7.69 13.29
CA ALA A 155 14.84 -6.81 13.67
C ALA A 155 14.46 -5.32 13.62
N GLY A 156 13.33 -4.98 12.98
CA GLY A 156 12.84 -3.61 12.91
C GLY A 156 12.24 -3.14 14.23
N PRO A 157 12.25 -1.82 14.53
CA PRO A 157 11.65 -1.28 15.73
C PRO A 157 10.14 -1.52 15.74
N VAL A 158 9.62 -2.03 16.86
CA VAL A 158 8.18 -2.28 17.03
C VAL A 158 7.42 -0.97 16.93
N ASP A 159 6.31 -0.98 16.19
CA ASP A 159 5.41 0.16 16.12
C ASP A 159 4.65 0.30 17.45
N VAL A 160 5.02 1.32 18.22
CA VAL A 160 4.39 1.70 19.50
C VAL A 160 3.43 2.88 19.31
N SER A 161 3.06 3.22 18.08
CA SER A 161 2.11 4.31 17.83
C SER A 161 0.75 4.03 18.47
N ASN A 162 0.13 5.11 18.98
CA ASN A 162 -1.04 5.13 19.86
C ASN A 162 -2.27 4.38 19.29
N SER A 163 -2.43 3.10 19.61
CA SER A 163 -3.74 2.43 19.54
C SER A 163 -4.64 2.92 20.70
N PRO A 164 -5.92 3.26 20.45
CA PRO A 164 -6.86 3.52 21.54
C PRO A 164 -7.05 2.25 22.38
N PRO A 165 -7.14 2.35 23.72
CA PRO A 165 -7.28 1.18 24.58
C PRO A 165 -8.58 0.44 24.25
N ARG A 166 -8.45 -0.87 23.98
CA ARG A 166 -9.62 -1.75 23.74
C ARG A 166 -10.49 -1.82 24.99
N PRO A 167 -11.82 -1.65 24.88
CA PRO A 167 -12.73 -2.04 25.95
C PRO A 167 -12.73 -3.58 26.09
N GLY A 168 -12.35 -4.10 27.26
CA GLY A 168 -12.68 -5.47 27.67
C GLY A 168 -11.57 -6.53 27.63
N LYS A 169 -10.29 -6.18 27.45
CA LYS A 169 -9.18 -7.12 27.74
C LYS A 169 -8.53 -6.78 29.09
N PRO A 170 -8.28 -7.76 29.98
CA PRO A 170 -7.48 -7.52 31.17
C PRO A 170 -6.07 -7.09 30.75
N GLN A 171 -5.59 -5.99 31.34
CA GLN A 171 -4.24 -5.46 31.16
C GLN A 171 -3.20 -6.56 31.36
N GLN A 172 -2.58 -7.02 30.27
CA GLN A 172 -1.28 -7.67 30.34
C GLN A 172 -0.23 -6.57 30.14
N ASN A 173 0.66 -6.44 31.12
CA ASN A 173 1.77 -5.51 31.09
C ASN A 173 2.76 -5.90 29.99
N GLY A 174 2.59 -5.32 28.80
CA GLY A 174 3.52 -5.38 27.67
C GLY A 174 3.10 -4.34 26.64
N PRO A 175 4.03 -3.80 25.83
CA PRO A 175 3.67 -2.89 24.75
C PRO A 175 2.71 -3.61 23.79
N GLU A 176 1.49 -3.10 23.65
CA GLU A 176 0.50 -3.64 22.71
C GLU A 176 1.03 -3.43 21.29
N ALA A 177 1.49 -4.52 20.65
CA ALA A 177 1.97 -4.47 19.27
C ALA A 177 0.86 -3.99 18.32
N ALA A 178 1.25 -3.20 17.31
CA ALA A 178 0.34 -2.68 16.29
C ALA A 178 -0.58 -3.77 15.70
N GLU A 179 -1.84 -3.42 15.39
CA GLU A 179 -2.88 -4.35 14.94
C GLU A 179 -2.50 -5.17 13.70
N HIS A 180 -1.54 -4.67 12.92
CA HIS A 180 -1.01 -5.28 11.70
C HIS A 180 0.23 -6.16 11.88
N GLY A 181 0.82 -6.22 13.08
CA GLY A 181 1.99 -7.08 13.37
C GLY A 181 3.28 -6.71 12.62
N MET A 182 3.29 -5.57 11.91
CA MET A 182 4.44 -5.03 11.19
C MET A 182 5.15 -3.94 11.99
N ASN A 183 6.42 -3.69 11.68
CA ASN A 183 7.24 -2.71 12.37
C ASN A 183 6.96 -1.25 11.91
N ILE A 184 7.63 -0.27 12.54
CA ILE A 184 7.39 1.17 12.26
C ILE A 184 7.55 1.56 10.78
N TYR A 185 8.38 0.82 10.03
CA TYR A 185 8.65 1.14 8.64
C TYR A 185 7.42 0.87 7.75
N PHE A 186 6.46 0.06 8.19
CA PHE A 186 5.19 -0.10 7.48
C PHE A 186 4.45 1.23 7.38
N THR A 187 4.21 1.85 8.53
CA THR A 187 3.49 3.13 8.63
C THR A 187 4.26 4.24 7.90
N GLN A 188 5.60 4.26 8.00
CA GLN A 188 6.42 5.21 7.24
C GLN A 188 6.35 4.98 5.73
N CYS A 189 6.39 3.73 5.28
CA CYS A 189 6.27 3.37 3.86
C CYS A 189 4.92 3.82 3.29
N MET A 190 3.82 3.50 3.97
CA MET A 190 2.48 3.88 3.52
C MET A 190 2.30 5.40 3.47
N ASN A 191 2.76 6.14 4.50
CA ASN A 191 2.70 7.60 4.51
C ASN A 191 3.53 8.22 3.39
N ASN A 192 4.78 7.78 3.21
CA ASN A 192 5.64 8.32 2.16
C ASN A 192 5.13 8.00 0.76
N LEU A 193 4.57 6.80 0.55
CA LEU A 193 3.95 6.43 -0.71
C LEU A 193 2.77 7.35 -1.06
N MET A 194 1.91 7.60 -0.07
CA MET A 194 0.74 8.48 -0.23
C MET A 194 1.14 9.93 -0.49
N GLU A 195 2.13 10.45 0.23
CA GLU A 195 2.71 11.77 0.00
C GLU A 195 3.33 11.86 -1.41
N THR A 196 4.05 10.82 -1.82
CA THR A 196 4.67 10.75 -3.15
C THR A 196 3.63 10.77 -4.26
N PHE A 197 2.53 10.02 -4.12
CA PHE A 197 1.44 10.04 -5.09
C PHE A 197 0.69 11.38 -5.13
N ALA A 198 0.50 12.04 -3.98
CA ALA A 198 -0.09 13.37 -3.93
C ALA A 198 0.80 14.42 -4.63
N ASN A 199 2.10 14.36 -4.41
CA ASN A 199 3.06 15.30 -4.99
C ASN A 199 3.40 15.02 -6.47
N LYS A 200 3.21 13.78 -6.95
CA LYS A 200 3.54 13.35 -8.32
C LYS A 200 2.33 12.67 -8.99
N PRO A 201 1.36 13.43 -9.53
CA PRO A 201 0.13 12.87 -10.11
C PRO A 201 0.39 11.99 -11.34
N ASP A 202 1.45 12.24 -12.10
CA ASP A 202 1.80 11.40 -13.26
C ASP A 202 2.26 10.01 -12.83
N LEU A 203 2.97 9.89 -11.70
CA LEU A 203 3.36 8.60 -11.12
C LEU A 203 2.12 7.80 -10.71
N LEU A 204 1.15 8.44 -10.05
CA LEU A 204 -0.10 7.79 -9.65
C LEU A 204 -0.86 7.26 -10.86
N LYS A 205 -0.98 8.05 -11.93
CA LYS A 205 -1.71 7.67 -13.15
C LYS A 205 -1.08 6.50 -13.89
N HIS A 206 0.25 6.48 -14.00
CA HIS A 206 0.95 5.50 -14.83
C HIS A 206 1.41 4.26 -14.05
N LYS A 207 1.87 4.43 -12.80
CA LYS A 207 2.47 3.36 -11.99
C LYS A 207 1.71 3.06 -10.70
N GLY A 208 0.76 3.92 -10.27
CA GLY A 208 0.03 3.73 -9.02
C GLY A 208 -0.67 2.37 -8.93
N SER A 209 -1.34 1.95 -10.00
CA SER A 209 -1.95 0.62 -10.05
C SER A 209 -0.94 -0.52 -9.93
N PHE A 210 0.18 -0.44 -10.66
CA PHE A 210 1.25 -1.42 -10.57
C PHE A 210 1.82 -1.52 -9.15
N ILE A 211 2.22 -0.40 -8.54
CA ILE A 211 2.85 -0.35 -7.22
C ILE A 211 1.92 -0.94 -6.14
N ILE A 212 0.66 -0.51 -6.09
CA ILE A 212 -0.30 -1.01 -5.09
C ILE A 212 -0.57 -2.51 -5.26
N ARG A 213 -0.66 -2.99 -6.50
CA ARG A 213 -0.84 -4.43 -6.79
C ARG A 213 0.36 -5.25 -6.33
N GLN A 214 1.58 -4.80 -6.60
CA GLN A 214 2.79 -5.48 -6.15
C GLN A 214 2.90 -5.48 -4.62
N LEU A 215 2.58 -4.36 -3.96
CA LEU A 215 2.51 -4.32 -2.50
C LEU A 215 1.49 -5.32 -1.95
N CYS A 216 0.31 -5.46 -2.56
CA CYS A 216 -0.70 -6.44 -2.16
C CYS A 216 -0.30 -7.91 -2.43
N LEU A 217 0.71 -8.14 -3.28
CA LEU A 217 1.31 -9.47 -3.48
C LEU A 217 2.33 -9.79 -2.40
N PHE A 218 3.12 -8.80 -1.96
CA PHE A 218 4.17 -9.00 -0.97
C PHE A 218 3.72 -8.85 0.50
N LEU A 219 2.64 -8.10 0.73
CA LEU A 219 2.10 -7.80 2.05
C LEU A 219 0.61 -8.13 2.11
N ASN A 220 0.08 -8.26 3.32
CA ASN A 220 -1.34 -8.50 3.51
C ASN A 220 -2.18 -7.30 3.02
N ALA A 221 -3.02 -7.56 2.02
CA ALA A 221 -3.84 -6.54 1.39
C ALA A 221 -4.83 -5.85 2.34
N GLU A 222 -5.35 -6.53 3.37
CA GLU A 222 -6.21 -5.89 4.37
C GLU A 222 -5.48 -4.75 5.07
N HIS A 223 -4.24 -4.97 5.48
CA HIS A 223 -3.44 -3.97 6.19
C HIS A 223 -3.10 -2.79 5.30
N ILE A 224 -2.76 -3.05 4.02
CA ILE A 224 -2.54 -2.00 3.03
C ILE A 224 -3.81 -1.16 2.85
N TYR A 225 -4.95 -1.80 2.54
CA TYR A 225 -6.19 -1.08 2.28
C TYR A 225 -6.69 -0.29 3.50
N ARG A 226 -6.52 -0.82 4.71
CA ARG A 226 -6.84 -0.11 5.95
C ARG A 226 -5.93 1.11 6.14
N SER A 227 -4.61 0.93 6.07
CA SER A 227 -3.65 2.02 6.28
C SER A 227 -3.80 3.14 5.23
N LEU A 228 -3.91 2.79 3.94
CA LEU A 228 -4.14 3.79 2.89
C LEU A 228 -5.46 4.53 3.09
N SER A 229 -6.50 3.85 3.60
CA SER A 229 -7.79 4.49 3.86
C SER A 229 -7.73 5.45 5.04
N GLU A 230 -7.03 5.10 6.11
CA GLU A 230 -6.79 5.96 7.28
C GLU A 230 -6.02 7.22 6.88
N ILE A 231 -4.93 7.08 6.11
CA ILE A 231 -4.15 8.21 5.58
C ILE A 231 -5.01 9.11 4.69
N LEU A 232 -5.84 8.51 3.83
CA LEU A 232 -6.75 9.27 2.95
C LEU A 232 -7.85 10.02 3.69
N LEU A 233 -8.33 9.52 4.84
CA LEU A 233 -9.34 10.22 5.65
C LEU A 233 -8.81 11.54 6.21
N GLU A 234 -7.53 11.58 6.54
CA GLU A 234 -6.86 12.79 7.04
C GLU A 234 -6.47 13.75 5.91
N SER A 235 -6.46 13.27 4.66
CA SER A 235 -6.00 14.06 3.51
C SER A 235 -6.86 15.30 3.25
N HIS A 236 -6.20 16.44 3.05
CA HIS A 236 -6.87 17.70 2.71
C HIS A 236 -7.11 17.86 1.21
N GLU A 237 -6.34 17.17 0.37
CA GLU A 237 -6.46 17.27 -1.08
C GLU A 237 -7.52 16.33 -1.65
N LEU A 238 -8.72 16.86 -1.83
CA LEU A 238 -9.88 16.09 -2.28
C LEU A 238 -9.73 15.46 -3.67
N ARG A 239 -9.00 16.13 -4.59
CA ARG A 239 -8.82 15.62 -5.96
C ARG A 239 -7.97 14.35 -5.94
N PHE A 240 -6.82 14.42 -5.25
CA PHE A 240 -5.96 13.28 -5.03
C PHE A 240 -6.72 12.13 -4.36
N ALA A 241 -7.48 12.41 -3.30
CA ALA A 241 -8.29 11.40 -2.62
C ALA A 241 -9.29 10.70 -3.57
N THR A 242 -9.98 11.44 -4.43
CA THR A 242 -10.88 10.86 -5.44
C THR A 242 -10.12 9.98 -6.45
N GLU A 243 -9.01 10.45 -7.01
CA GLU A 243 -8.20 9.69 -7.98
C GLU A 243 -7.65 8.41 -7.34
N MET A 244 -7.15 8.50 -6.11
CA MET A 244 -6.62 7.34 -5.38
C MET A 244 -7.72 6.32 -5.04
N VAL A 245 -8.89 6.76 -4.58
CA VAL A 245 -10.03 5.87 -4.30
C VAL A 245 -10.51 5.16 -5.57
N GLN A 246 -10.53 5.84 -6.72
CA GLN A 246 -10.87 5.21 -8.00
C GLN A 246 -9.87 4.12 -8.38
N ILE A 247 -8.57 4.36 -8.19
CA ILE A 247 -7.51 3.37 -8.42
C ILE A 247 -7.67 2.17 -7.47
N LEU A 248 -7.82 2.42 -6.16
CA LEU A 248 -8.03 1.37 -5.17
C LEU A 248 -9.28 0.55 -5.46
N ASN A 249 -10.39 1.18 -5.84
CA ASN A 249 -11.61 0.48 -6.20
C ASN A 249 -11.43 -0.39 -7.45
N GLN A 250 -10.75 0.13 -8.48
CA GLN A 250 -10.45 -0.63 -9.69
C GLN A 250 -9.58 -1.85 -9.38
N ILE A 251 -8.53 -1.68 -8.57
CA ILE A 251 -7.64 -2.78 -8.14
C ILE A 251 -8.44 -3.79 -7.33
N LEU A 252 -9.16 -3.36 -6.30
CA LEU A 252 -9.97 -4.22 -5.44
C LEU A 252 -10.90 -5.12 -6.27
N LEU A 253 -11.57 -4.56 -7.28
CA LEU A 253 -12.52 -5.31 -8.09
C LEU A 253 -11.80 -6.22 -9.10
N THR A 254 -10.74 -5.76 -9.78
CA THR A 254 -10.18 -6.46 -10.96
C THR A 254 -8.97 -7.35 -10.71
N SER A 255 -8.19 -7.08 -9.68
CA SER A 255 -6.96 -7.82 -9.40
C SER A 255 -7.20 -9.20 -8.80
N SER A 256 -6.44 -10.20 -9.24
CA SER A 256 -6.46 -11.56 -8.69
C SER A 256 -5.96 -11.62 -7.25
N GLU A 257 -4.95 -10.83 -6.91
CA GLU A 257 -4.30 -10.79 -5.60
C GLU A 257 -5.23 -10.31 -4.46
N LEU A 258 -6.35 -9.64 -4.79
CA LEU A 258 -7.37 -9.23 -3.82
C LEU A 258 -8.53 -10.23 -3.70
N PHE A 259 -8.38 -11.47 -4.16
CA PHE A 259 -9.44 -12.47 -4.06
C PHE A 259 -9.90 -12.72 -2.61
N GLU A 260 -8.96 -12.90 -1.68
CA GLU A 260 -9.28 -13.14 -0.27
C GLU A 260 -9.95 -11.92 0.37
N LEU A 261 -9.37 -10.74 0.18
CA LEU A 261 -9.92 -9.46 0.69
C LEU A 261 -11.34 -9.22 0.16
N ARG A 262 -11.59 -9.50 -1.13
CA ARG A 262 -12.93 -9.39 -1.72
C ARG A 262 -13.93 -10.33 -1.07
N ASN A 263 -13.55 -11.58 -0.80
CA ASN A 263 -14.46 -12.52 -0.14
C ASN A 263 -14.76 -12.09 1.30
N GLN A 264 -13.76 -11.61 2.04
CA GLN A 264 -13.96 -11.04 3.38
C GLN A 264 -14.95 -9.88 3.37
N LEU A 265 -14.80 -8.93 2.43
CA LEU A 265 -15.70 -7.79 2.26
C LEU A 265 -17.08 -8.20 1.73
N LYS A 266 -17.16 -9.25 0.91
CA LYS A 266 -18.42 -9.78 0.36
C LYS A 266 -19.28 -10.41 1.45
N ASP A 267 -18.66 -11.20 2.32
CA ASP A 267 -19.38 -11.99 3.31
C ASP A 267 -19.66 -11.19 4.58
N LEU A 268 -18.76 -10.28 4.98
CA LEU A 268 -18.84 -9.51 6.23
C LEU A 268 -19.12 -10.41 7.45
N ALA A 269 -18.46 -11.56 7.48
CA ALA A 269 -18.70 -12.62 8.45
C ALA A 269 -18.11 -12.32 9.84
N THR A 270 -17.19 -11.37 9.95
CA THR A 270 -16.44 -11.07 11.18
C THR A 270 -16.52 -9.60 11.56
N GLU A 271 -16.33 -9.28 12.85
CA GLU A 271 -16.24 -7.89 13.30
C GLU A 271 -15.10 -7.13 12.60
N ARG A 272 -13.96 -7.80 12.36
CA ARG A 272 -12.81 -7.23 11.65
C ARG A 272 -13.15 -6.85 10.20
N SER A 273 -13.86 -7.71 9.47
CA SER A 273 -14.32 -7.41 8.10
C SER A 273 -15.37 -6.30 8.06
N ALA A 274 -16.27 -6.23 9.05
CA ALA A 274 -17.21 -5.12 9.18
C ALA A 274 -16.51 -3.79 9.52
N SER A 275 -15.53 -3.81 10.44
CA SER A 275 -14.67 -2.67 10.76
C SER A 275 -13.89 -2.18 9.54
N LEU A 276 -13.30 -3.11 8.77
CA LEU A 276 -12.61 -2.79 7.53
C LEU A 276 -13.58 -2.16 6.53
N PHE A 277 -14.74 -2.76 6.30
CA PHE A 277 -15.77 -2.18 5.43
C PHE A 277 -16.13 -0.75 5.83
N CYS A 278 -16.32 -0.47 7.12
CA CYS A 278 -16.60 0.88 7.60
C CYS A 278 -15.44 1.86 7.33
N CYS A 279 -14.19 1.41 7.53
CA CYS A 279 -13.00 2.20 7.21
C CYS A 279 -12.94 2.54 5.72
N LEU A 280 -13.04 1.53 4.85
CA LEU A 280 -13.06 1.71 3.40
C LEU A 280 -14.24 2.59 2.97
N TYR A 281 -15.43 2.37 3.52
CA TYR A 281 -16.62 3.14 3.17
C TYR A 281 -16.41 4.63 3.38
N LYS A 282 -15.87 5.02 4.55
CA LYS A 282 -15.64 6.44 4.90
C LYS A 282 -14.70 7.11 3.88
N THR A 283 -13.68 6.40 3.41
CA THR A 283 -12.75 6.90 2.40
C THR A 283 -13.34 6.83 0.99
N TRP A 284 -14.08 5.76 0.67
CA TRP A 284 -14.71 5.56 -0.63
C TRP A 284 -15.73 6.64 -0.94
N CYS A 285 -16.28 7.30 0.08
CA CYS A 285 -17.14 8.48 -0.06
C CYS A 285 -16.51 9.61 -0.90
N HIS A 286 -15.19 9.65 -1.10
CA HIS A 286 -14.57 10.59 -2.05
C HIS A 286 -14.94 10.32 -3.52
N SER A 287 -15.45 9.12 -3.84
CA SER A 287 -16.00 8.74 -5.14
C SER A 287 -17.36 8.05 -4.97
N PRO A 288 -18.48 8.70 -5.35
CA PRO A 288 -19.82 8.13 -5.17
C PRO A 288 -19.98 6.75 -5.81
N VAL A 289 -19.49 6.60 -7.05
CA VAL A 289 -19.60 5.34 -7.79
C VAL A 289 -18.79 4.24 -7.13
N ALA A 290 -17.60 4.55 -6.60
CA ALA A 290 -16.80 3.60 -5.82
C ALA A 290 -17.54 3.16 -4.54
N THR A 291 -18.18 4.11 -3.84
CA THR A 291 -18.98 3.80 -2.64
C THR A 291 -20.11 2.81 -2.96
N VAL A 292 -20.83 3.05 -4.07
CA VAL A 292 -21.87 2.12 -4.54
C VAL A 292 -21.28 0.77 -4.94
N SER A 293 -20.15 0.73 -5.63
CA SER A 293 -19.51 -0.54 -6.01
C SER A 293 -19.05 -1.34 -4.78
N LEU A 294 -18.58 -0.69 -3.73
CA LEU A 294 -18.25 -1.34 -2.45
C LEU A 294 -19.51 -1.91 -1.77
N CYS A 295 -20.64 -1.20 -1.80
CA CYS A 295 -21.92 -1.72 -1.29
C CYS A 295 -22.43 -2.91 -2.10
N LEU A 296 -22.29 -2.88 -3.42
CA LEU A 296 -22.64 -4.00 -4.30
C LEU A 296 -21.71 -5.21 -4.06
N LEU A 297 -20.42 -4.97 -3.83
CA LEU A 297 -19.46 -6.00 -3.45
C LEU A 297 -19.85 -6.73 -2.16
N SER A 298 -20.17 -5.95 -1.13
CA SER A 298 -20.54 -6.43 0.22
C SER A 298 -21.98 -6.92 0.38
N GLN A 299 -22.75 -6.96 -0.72
CA GLN A 299 -24.16 -7.36 -0.75
C GLN A 299 -25.08 -6.46 0.09
N CYS A 300 -24.67 -5.21 0.35
CA CYS A 300 -25.43 -4.22 1.09
C CYS A 300 -26.40 -3.46 0.15
N HIS A 301 -27.29 -4.22 -0.52
CA HIS A 301 -28.16 -3.73 -1.61
C HIS A 301 -29.12 -2.62 -1.18
N GLN A 302 -29.65 -2.70 0.04
CA GLN A 302 -30.55 -1.70 0.58
C GLN A 302 -29.86 -0.33 0.67
N HIS A 303 -28.64 -0.29 1.21
CA HIS A 303 -27.86 0.93 1.32
C HIS A 303 -27.40 1.44 -0.04
N ALA A 304 -26.99 0.54 -0.95
CA ALA A 304 -26.68 0.90 -2.34
C ALA A 304 -27.85 1.63 -3.01
N SER A 305 -29.09 1.13 -2.84
CA SER A 305 -30.28 1.74 -3.43
C SER A 305 -30.58 3.14 -2.87
N LEU A 306 -30.28 3.36 -1.59
CA LEU A 306 -30.41 4.66 -0.94
C LEU A 306 -29.38 5.66 -1.49
N LEU A 307 -28.12 5.25 -1.61
CA LEU A 307 -27.07 6.09 -2.18
C LEU A 307 -27.36 6.47 -3.63
N ILE A 308 -27.84 5.53 -4.44
CA ILE A 308 -28.20 5.81 -5.84
C ILE A 308 -29.35 6.81 -5.93
N SER A 309 -30.33 6.78 -5.01
CA SER A 309 -31.36 7.83 -4.98
C SER A 309 -30.80 9.22 -4.67
N LYS A 310 -29.68 9.30 -3.95
CA LYS A 310 -28.98 10.56 -3.66
C LYS A 310 -28.19 11.06 -4.88
N PHE A 311 -27.84 10.20 -5.84
CA PHE A 311 -27.09 10.60 -7.04
C PHE A 311 -27.85 11.59 -7.92
N GLY A 312 -29.19 11.60 -7.87
CA GLY A 312 -30.00 12.58 -8.59
C GLY A 312 -29.75 14.04 -8.15
N ASN A 313 -29.22 14.25 -6.93
CA ASN A 313 -28.84 15.57 -6.43
C ASN A 313 -27.35 15.91 -6.72
N LEU A 314 -26.59 14.97 -7.26
CA LEU A 314 -25.19 15.18 -7.63
C LEU A 314 -25.08 15.73 -9.05
N GLU A 315 -24.06 16.53 -9.29
CA GLU A 315 -23.77 17.05 -10.62
C GLU A 315 -23.21 15.93 -11.50
N VAL A 316 -23.88 15.65 -12.63
CA VAL A 316 -23.46 14.62 -13.58
C VAL A 316 -22.29 15.16 -14.42
N THR A 317 -21.06 14.75 -14.10
CA THR A 317 -19.85 15.09 -14.87
C THR A 317 -19.46 13.97 -15.83
N VAL A 318 -18.59 14.28 -16.80
CA VAL A 318 -18.02 13.25 -17.70
C VAL A 318 -17.25 12.20 -16.92
N ASP A 319 -16.43 12.61 -15.94
CA ASP A 319 -15.68 11.67 -15.09
C ASP A 319 -16.63 10.76 -14.30
N PHE A 320 -17.74 11.29 -13.79
CA PHE A 320 -18.76 10.50 -13.11
C PHE A 320 -19.40 9.47 -14.04
N LEU A 321 -19.73 9.84 -15.28
CA LEU A 321 -20.28 8.93 -16.28
C LEU A 321 -19.28 7.84 -16.69
N ILE A 322 -17.98 8.17 -16.79
CA ILE A 322 -16.90 7.20 -17.04
C ILE A 322 -16.85 6.17 -15.90
N GLU A 323 -16.95 6.61 -14.64
CA GLU A 323 -16.95 5.68 -13.51
C GLU A 323 -18.19 4.79 -13.49
N ILE A 324 -19.38 5.31 -13.82
CA ILE A 324 -20.59 4.47 -13.96
C ILE A 324 -20.40 3.45 -15.09
N ASP A 325 -19.86 3.86 -16.23
CA ASP A 325 -19.59 2.95 -17.34
C ASP A 325 -18.66 1.80 -16.93
N LYS A 326 -17.55 2.12 -16.25
CA LYS A 326 -16.66 1.10 -15.68
C LYS A 326 -17.41 0.15 -14.73
N LEU A 327 -18.24 0.68 -13.83
CA LEU A 327 -19.03 -0.16 -12.91
C LEU A 327 -19.99 -1.10 -13.67
N VAL A 328 -20.69 -0.61 -14.69
CA VAL A 328 -21.59 -1.45 -15.49
C VAL A 328 -20.84 -2.52 -16.28
N GLN A 329 -19.67 -2.20 -16.84
CA GLN A 329 -18.81 -3.21 -17.46
C GLN A 329 -18.35 -4.27 -16.44
N LEU A 330 -18.04 -3.86 -15.21
CA LEU A 330 -17.69 -4.77 -14.13
C LEU A 330 -18.87 -5.65 -13.70
N LEU A 331 -20.12 -5.18 -13.76
CA LEU A 331 -21.30 -6.01 -13.49
C LEU A 331 -21.41 -7.20 -14.44
N GLU A 332 -20.88 -7.07 -15.66
CA GLU A 332 -20.79 -8.16 -16.62
C GLU A 332 -19.53 -9.03 -16.49
N SER A 333 -18.56 -8.59 -15.70
CA SER A 333 -17.33 -9.34 -15.43
C SER A 333 -17.56 -10.51 -14.45
N PRO A 334 -16.62 -11.49 -14.38
CA PRO A 334 -16.71 -12.61 -13.44
C PRO A 334 -16.86 -12.20 -11.97
N ILE A 335 -16.36 -11.02 -11.61
CA ILE A 335 -16.29 -10.49 -10.24
C ILE A 335 -17.70 -10.39 -9.63
N PHE A 336 -18.67 -9.93 -10.42
CA PHE A 336 -20.07 -9.77 -10.00
C PHE A 336 -20.99 -10.88 -10.51
N THR A 337 -20.45 -12.04 -10.87
CA THR A 337 -21.27 -13.20 -11.26
C THR A 337 -22.30 -13.57 -10.21
N TYR A 338 -21.94 -13.48 -8.93
CA TYR A 338 -22.88 -13.76 -7.84
C TYR A 338 -24.05 -12.76 -7.80
N LEU A 339 -23.84 -11.47 -8.13
CA LEU A 339 -24.93 -10.49 -8.24
C LEU A 339 -25.88 -10.85 -9.37
N ARG A 340 -25.33 -11.27 -10.51
CA ARG A 340 -26.14 -11.71 -11.66
C ARG A 340 -26.95 -12.97 -11.35
N LEU A 341 -26.39 -13.89 -10.57
CA LEU A 341 -27.14 -15.06 -10.08
C LEU A 341 -28.22 -14.65 -9.06
N GLN A 342 -27.97 -13.67 -8.20
CA GLN A 342 -28.97 -13.12 -7.27
C GLN A 342 -30.16 -12.46 -7.98
N LEU A 343 -29.98 -12.00 -9.22
CA LEU A 343 -31.09 -11.46 -10.03
C LEU A 343 -32.12 -12.51 -10.44
N LEU A 344 -31.79 -13.81 -10.40
CA LEU A 344 -32.79 -14.87 -10.63
C LEU A 344 -33.88 -14.85 -9.56
N GLU A 345 -33.55 -14.43 -8.34
CA GLU A 345 -34.45 -14.32 -7.20
C GLU A 345 -34.79 -12.86 -6.92
N ALA A 346 -35.38 -12.19 -7.91
CA ALA A 346 -35.70 -10.76 -7.86
C ALA A 346 -36.61 -10.38 -6.67
N ASP A 347 -37.53 -11.27 -6.30
CA ASP A 347 -38.42 -11.09 -5.14
C ASP A 347 -37.68 -11.03 -3.80
N GLN A 348 -36.56 -11.75 -3.69
CA GLN A 348 -35.72 -11.76 -2.49
C GLN A 348 -34.73 -10.60 -2.46
N ASN A 349 -34.38 -10.06 -3.64
CA ASN A 349 -33.39 -8.99 -3.81
C ASN A 349 -33.98 -7.73 -4.47
N PRO A 350 -35.09 -7.14 -3.98
CA PRO A 350 -35.75 -6.02 -4.64
C PRO A 350 -34.88 -4.75 -4.65
N TYR A 351 -34.03 -4.56 -3.64
CA TYR A 351 -33.12 -3.42 -3.58
C TYR A 351 -31.96 -3.53 -4.57
N LEU A 352 -31.53 -4.75 -4.94
CA LEU A 352 -30.52 -4.95 -5.99
C LEU A 352 -31.10 -4.52 -7.34
N VAL A 353 -32.30 -5.02 -7.66
CA VAL A 353 -33.03 -4.64 -8.88
C VAL A 353 -33.24 -3.12 -8.93
N LYS A 354 -33.73 -2.52 -7.84
CA LYS A 354 -33.90 -1.06 -7.73
C LYS A 354 -32.60 -0.30 -7.93
N SER A 355 -31.49 -0.79 -7.38
CA SER A 355 -30.16 -0.17 -7.55
C SER A 355 -29.73 -0.19 -9.02
N LEU A 356 -29.85 -1.34 -9.69
CA LEU A 356 -29.46 -1.48 -11.09
C LEU A 356 -30.33 -0.64 -12.03
N TYR A 357 -31.64 -0.61 -11.84
CA TYR A 357 -32.51 0.32 -12.58
C TYR A 357 -32.21 1.79 -12.25
N GLY A 358 -31.86 2.11 -11.01
CA GLY A 358 -31.42 3.45 -10.63
C GLY A 358 -30.15 3.86 -11.40
N ILE A 359 -29.16 2.97 -11.51
CA ILE A 359 -27.96 3.19 -12.33
C ILE A 359 -28.34 3.36 -13.80
N LEU A 360 -29.25 2.52 -14.32
CA LEU A 360 -29.73 2.61 -15.71
C LEU A 360 -30.36 3.98 -16.01
N MET A 361 -31.13 4.54 -15.08
CA MET A 361 -31.78 5.85 -15.23
C MET A 361 -30.80 7.04 -15.15
N LEU A 362 -29.61 6.85 -14.61
CA LEU A 362 -28.56 7.88 -14.59
C LEU A 362 -27.73 7.91 -15.87
N LEU A 363 -27.76 6.83 -16.65
CA LEU A 363 -26.97 6.71 -17.86
C LEU A 363 -27.64 7.45 -19.03
N PRO A 364 -26.87 8.16 -19.87
CA PRO A 364 -27.35 8.53 -21.20
C PRO A 364 -27.60 7.27 -22.04
N GLN A 365 -28.38 7.37 -23.12
CA GLN A 365 -28.64 6.27 -24.06
C GLN A 365 -27.37 5.87 -24.85
N SER A 366 -26.43 5.25 -24.14
CA SER A 366 -25.12 4.82 -24.62
C SER A 366 -25.05 3.30 -24.77
N LYS A 367 -23.92 2.77 -25.24
CA LYS A 367 -23.67 1.32 -25.27
C LYS A 367 -23.76 0.69 -23.88
N THR A 368 -23.32 1.41 -22.85
CA THR A 368 -23.41 1.02 -21.43
C THR A 368 -24.85 0.83 -20.99
N PHE A 369 -25.73 1.77 -21.37
CA PHE A 369 -27.17 1.66 -21.12
C PHE A 369 -27.72 0.39 -21.76
N GLU A 370 -27.37 0.12 -23.03
CA GLU A 370 -27.82 -1.08 -23.73
C GLU A 370 -27.35 -2.38 -23.07
N ILE A 371 -26.11 -2.43 -22.57
CA ILE A 371 -25.58 -3.60 -21.85
C ILE A 371 -26.44 -3.89 -20.61
N LEU A 372 -26.64 -2.88 -19.76
CA LEU A 372 -27.39 -3.04 -18.52
C LEU A 372 -28.88 -3.29 -18.78
N HIS A 373 -29.47 -2.59 -19.74
CA HIS A 373 -30.86 -2.76 -20.14
C HIS A 373 -31.12 -4.20 -20.62
N LYS A 374 -30.27 -4.74 -21.51
CA LYS A 374 -30.40 -6.12 -21.99
C LYS A 374 -30.25 -7.13 -20.86
N ARG A 375 -29.33 -6.91 -19.91
CA ARG A 375 -29.17 -7.78 -18.74
C ARG A 375 -30.43 -7.77 -17.87
N LEU A 376 -30.99 -6.59 -17.60
CA LEU A 376 -32.20 -6.45 -16.79
C LEU A 376 -33.45 -6.99 -17.50
N ALA A 377 -33.51 -6.91 -18.83
CA ALA A 377 -34.58 -7.52 -19.62
C ALA A 377 -34.62 -9.05 -19.52
N CYS A 378 -33.49 -9.69 -19.17
CA CYS A 378 -33.43 -11.13 -18.92
C CYS A 378 -33.92 -11.54 -17.51
N VAL A 379 -34.22 -10.59 -16.62
CA VAL A 379 -34.64 -10.89 -15.24
C VAL A 379 -36.11 -11.34 -15.24
N PRO A 380 -36.41 -12.58 -14.83
CA PRO A 380 -37.79 -13.06 -14.78
C PRO A 380 -38.59 -12.37 -13.68
N ASN A 381 -39.87 -12.08 -13.95
CA ASN A 381 -40.83 -11.49 -13.00
C ASN A 381 -40.30 -10.21 -12.33
N LEU A 382 -40.34 -9.08 -13.05
CA LEU A 382 -39.95 -7.78 -12.48
C LEU A 382 -40.79 -7.51 -11.22
N PRO A 383 -40.17 -7.46 -10.02
CA PRO A 383 -40.93 -7.20 -8.82
C PRO A 383 -41.49 -5.78 -8.92
N SER A 384 -42.80 -5.63 -8.77
CA SER A 384 -43.38 -4.34 -8.39
C SER A 384 -42.62 -3.87 -7.15
N VAL A 385 -41.91 -2.73 -7.25
CA VAL A 385 -41.15 -2.17 -6.10
C VAL A 385 -42.06 -2.23 -4.87
N PRO A 386 -41.65 -2.88 -3.77
CA PRO A 386 -42.54 -3.06 -2.63
C PRO A 386 -42.95 -1.68 -2.11
N THR A 387 -44.22 -1.32 -2.33
CA THR A 387 -44.90 -0.29 -1.57
C THR A 387 -44.93 -0.76 -0.11
N LYS A 388 -44.82 0.18 0.83
CA LYS A 388 -44.74 -0.10 2.28
C LYS A 388 -45.89 -0.97 2.84
N ASP A 389 -46.91 -1.26 2.03
CA ASP A 389 -48.15 -1.94 2.41
C ASP A 389 -48.25 -3.42 1.97
N SER A 390 -47.22 -4.00 1.34
CA SER A 390 -47.21 -5.44 1.02
C SER A 390 -46.72 -6.29 2.19
N LYS A 391 -47.51 -7.30 2.59
CA LYS A 391 -47.22 -8.29 3.66
C LYS A 391 -45.91 -9.11 3.49
N ASN A 392 -45.15 -8.86 2.43
CA ASN A 392 -43.80 -9.37 2.19
C ASN A 392 -42.78 -8.24 2.32
N SER A 393 -42.51 -7.77 3.54
CA SER A 393 -41.33 -6.94 3.78
C SER A 393 -40.09 -7.74 3.40
N PRO A 394 -39.11 -7.16 2.68
CA PRO A 394 -37.87 -7.85 2.36
C PRO A 394 -37.25 -8.35 3.67
N LYS A 395 -36.91 -9.65 3.71
CA LYS A 395 -36.25 -10.26 4.88
C LYS A 395 -34.98 -9.46 5.14
N GLY A 396 -34.92 -8.75 6.27
CA GLY A 396 -33.74 -7.96 6.65
C GLY A 396 -32.48 -8.82 6.64
N ASP A 397 -31.32 -8.19 6.43
CA ASP A 397 -30.04 -8.91 6.32
C ASP A 397 -29.86 -9.83 7.53
N LYS A 398 -29.60 -11.11 7.26
CA LYS A 398 -29.47 -12.14 8.30
C LYS A 398 -28.09 -12.14 8.96
N ARG A 399 -27.11 -11.45 8.36
CA ARG A 399 -25.72 -11.42 8.83
C ARG A 399 -25.60 -10.57 10.11
N PRO A 400 -25.05 -11.11 11.22
CA PRO A 400 -25.05 -10.45 12.52
C PRO A 400 -24.21 -9.16 12.53
N HIS A 401 -23.00 -9.20 11.94
CA HIS A 401 -22.08 -8.06 11.94
C HIS A 401 -22.49 -6.93 10.98
N VAL A 402 -23.37 -7.19 10.02
CA VAL A 402 -23.93 -6.15 9.14
C VAL A 402 -24.99 -5.33 9.89
N LYS A 403 -25.67 -5.92 10.87
CA LYS A 403 -26.63 -5.21 11.73
C LYS A 403 -25.95 -4.26 12.72
N SER A 404 -24.71 -4.55 13.11
CA SER A 404 -23.93 -3.65 13.98
C SER A 404 -23.37 -2.43 13.23
N ILE A 405 -23.43 -2.40 11.90
CA ILE A 405 -22.95 -1.25 11.12
C ILE A 405 -23.94 -0.08 11.30
N ASN A 406 -23.40 1.07 11.68
CA ASN A 406 -24.16 2.30 11.80
C ASN A 406 -24.39 2.95 10.42
N TRP A 407 -25.41 2.47 9.71
CA TRP A 407 -25.75 2.96 8.37
C TRP A 407 -26.11 4.45 8.32
N THR A 408 -26.66 5.00 9.41
CA THR A 408 -26.97 6.43 9.52
C THR A 408 -25.71 7.28 9.55
N GLU A 409 -24.72 6.92 10.37
CA GLU A 409 -23.43 7.61 10.43
C GLU A 409 -22.70 7.55 9.08
N LEU A 410 -22.69 6.38 8.43
CA LEU A 410 -22.07 6.22 7.11
C LEU A 410 -22.77 7.08 6.04
N SER A 411 -24.11 7.11 6.06
CA SER A 411 -24.91 7.94 5.17
C SER A 411 -24.66 9.43 5.38
N ASP A 412 -24.54 9.88 6.63
CA ASP A 412 -24.27 11.28 6.97
C ASP A 412 -22.85 11.68 6.57
N HIS A 413 -21.87 10.80 6.81
CA HIS A 413 -20.49 11.00 6.37
C HIS A 413 -20.40 11.14 4.84
N PHE A 414 -21.12 10.30 4.10
CA PHE A 414 -21.22 10.42 2.64
C PHE A 414 -21.71 11.81 2.24
N ASP A 415 -22.81 12.29 2.82
CA ASP A 415 -23.38 13.60 2.49
C ASP A 415 -22.40 14.74 2.81
N VAL A 416 -21.72 14.69 3.96
CA VAL A 416 -20.70 15.66 4.36
C VAL A 416 -19.57 15.74 3.33
N ILE A 417 -19.05 14.60 2.90
CA ILE A 417 -17.96 14.54 1.92
C ILE A 417 -18.42 15.03 0.53
N GLN A 418 -19.63 14.66 0.09
CA GLN A 418 -20.18 15.16 -1.18
C GLN A 418 -20.36 16.68 -1.16
N VAL A 419 -20.87 17.24 -0.06
CA VAL A 419 -21.00 18.70 0.10
C VAL A 419 -19.63 19.39 0.09
N LYS A 420 -18.60 18.79 0.71
CA LYS A 420 -17.23 19.30 0.71
C LYS A 420 -16.66 19.39 -0.72
N HIS A 421 -16.84 18.32 -1.51
CA HIS A 421 -16.45 18.28 -2.93
C HIS A 421 -17.20 19.31 -3.77
N PHE A 422 -18.52 19.41 -3.59
CA PHE A 422 -19.35 20.39 -4.29
C PHE A 422 -18.90 21.84 -4.01
N LYS A 423 -18.67 22.18 -2.74
CA LYS A 423 -18.17 23.50 -2.34
C LYS A 423 -16.82 23.82 -2.97
N LEU A 424 -15.86 22.87 -2.93
CA LEU A 424 -14.53 23.07 -3.50
C LEU A 424 -14.59 23.30 -5.01
N LYS A 425 -15.41 22.52 -5.73
CA LYS A 425 -15.58 22.66 -7.18
C LYS A 425 -16.18 24.03 -7.54
N ARG A 426 -17.21 24.47 -6.82
CA ARG A 426 -17.84 25.79 -7.02
C ARG A 426 -16.88 26.94 -6.74
N MET A 427 -16.05 26.83 -5.71
CA MET A 427 -15.00 27.82 -5.41
C MET A 427 -13.97 27.91 -6.55
N ARG A 428 -13.52 26.76 -7.09
CA ARG A 428 -12.59 26.71 -8.22
C ARG A 428 -13.18 27.31 -9.50
N GLN A 429 -14.45 27.01 -9.80
CA GLN A 429 -15.16 27.60 -10.96
C GLN A 429 -15.22 29.12 -10.86
N ARG A 430 -15.61 29.66 -9.69
CA ARG A 430 -15.63 31.11 -9.44
C ARG A 430 -14.27 31.76 -9.59
N ALA A 431 -13.23 31.17 -8.99
CA ALA A 431 -11.86 31.68 -9.13
C ALA A 431 -11.38 31.68 -10.60
N MET A 432 -11.78 30.67 -11.37
CA MET A 432 -11.47 30.61 -12.80
C MET A 432 -12.22 31.69 -13.61
N GLU A 433 -13.49 31.93 -13.31
CA GLU A 433 -14.29 32.99 -13.92
C GLU A 433 -13.74 34.39 -13.60
N GLU A 434 -13.37 34.65 -12.35
CA GLU A 434 -12.71 35.90 -11.93
C GLU A 434 -11.38 36.09 -12.64
N ARG A 435 -10.56 35.04 -12.75
CA ARG A 435 -9.29 35.09 -13.50
C ARG A 435 -9.52 35.40 -14.98
N LYS A 436 -10.55 34.81 -15.62
CA LYS A 436 -10.92 35.11 -17.01
C LYS A 436 -11.37 36.56 -17.19
N LYS A 437 -12.19 37.08 -16.27
CA LYS A 437 -12.60 38.49 -16.24
C LYS A 437 -11.40 39.43 -16.11
N ASN A 438 -10.46 39.12 -15.21
CA ASN A 438 -9.25 39.90 -15.00
C ASN A 438 -8.29 39.87 -16.20
N LEU A 439 -8.32 38.80 -17.01
CA LEU A 439 -7.55 38.67 -18.25
C LEU A 439 -8.24 39.31 -19.47
N GLY A 440 -9.38 39.98 -19.31
CA GLY A 440 -10.11 40.61 -20.41
C GLY A 440 -10.69 39.62 -21.43
N LEU A 441 -10.65 38.32 -21.13
CA LEU A 441 -11.25 37.26 -21.92
C LEU A 441 -12.76 37.21 -21.65
N ASN A 442 -13.49 38.24 -22.05
CA ASN A 442 -14.94 38.18 -22.09
C ASN A 442 -15.35 37.17 -23.17
N THR A 443 -15.97 36.07 -22.73
CA THR A 443 -16.69 35.14 -23.60
C THR A 443 -17.78 35.90 -24.34
N ARG A 444 -17.59 36.10 -25.64
CA ARG A 444 -18.68 36.38 -26.58
C ARG A 444 -19.57 35.16 -26.71
#